data_AF-A0A3C1PJV7-F1
#
_entry.id   AF-A0A3C1PJV7-F1
#
_cell.length_a   1.000
_cell.length_b   1.000
_cell.length_c   1.000
_cell.angle_alpha   90.00
_cell.angle_beta   90.00
_cell.angle_gamma   90.00
#
_symmetry.space_group_name_H-M   'P 1'
#
loop_
_entity.id
_entity.type
_entity.pdbx_description
1 polymer ?
#
loop_
_entity_poly.entity_id
_entity_poly.type
_entity_poly.pdbx_seq_one_letter_code
_entity_poly.pdbx_strand_id
1 'polypeptide(L)' 'VMKKNLLLLCYILFIPLSAFSQIRIQGLVIDAQTKDGLPGATITVKGSSFGTITDAAGKF' A
#
# COMPACT_ATOMS: atom_id res chain seq x y z
N VAL A 1 35.03 -26.27 -2.90
CA VAL A 1 33.60 -26.58 -2.69
C VAL A 1 32.88 -25.48 -1.88
N MET A 2 33.40 -25.02 -0.72
CA MET A 2 32.74 -24.03 0.16
C MET A 2 32.37 -22.67 -0.47
N LYS A 3 33.15 -22.15 -1.44
CA LYS A 3 32.85 -20.87 -2.12
C LYS A 3 31.54 -20.89 -2.91
N LYS A 4 31.18 -22.05 -3.50
CA LYS A 4 29.94 -22.23 -4.27
C LYS A 4 28.72 -22.23 -3.34
N ASN A 5 28.85 -22.84 -2.16
CA ASN A 5 27.80 -22.82 -1.12
C ASN A 5 27.60 -21.43 -0.54
N LEU A 6 28.68 -20.64 -0.38
CA LEU A 6 28.60 -19.25 0.06
C LEU A 6 27.89 -18.35 -0.97
N LEU A 7 28.23 -18.50 -2.25
CA LEU A 7 27.55 -17.78 -3.34
C LEU A 7 26.05 -18.14 -3.42
N LEU A 8 25.71 -19.40 -3.20
CA LEU A 8 24.32 -19.86 -3.16
C LEU A 8 23.56 -19.26 -1.98
N LEU A 9 24.20 -19.18 -0.80
CA LEU A 9 23.62 -18.55 0.39
C LEU A 9 23.36 -17.05 0.15
N CYS A 10 24.31 -16.34 -0.45
CA CYS A 10 24.12 -14.95 -0.82
C CYS A 10 22.93 -14.80 -1.78
N TYR A 11 22.82 -15.65 -2.81
CA TYR A 11 21.72 -15.60 -3.76
C TYR A 11 20.34 -15.78 -3.10
N ILE A 12 20.22 -16.74 -2.17
CA ILE A 12 18.97 -16.97 -1.42
C ILE A 12 18.58 -15.78 -0.54
N LEU A 13 19.57 -15.10 0.06
CA LEU A 13 19.34 -13.92 0.89
C LEU A 13 18.80 -12.70 0.12
N PHE A 14 18.98 -12.64 -1.21
CA PHE A 14 18.48 -11.54 -2.04
C PHE A 14 17.04 -11.73 -2.58
N ILE A 15 16.48 -12.95 -2.51
CA ILE A 15 15.12 -13.26 -2.98
C ILE A 15 14.01 -12.40 -2.33
N PRO A 16 14.00 -12.13 -1.00
CA PRO A 16 12.89 -11.39 -0.38
C PRO A 16 12.86 -9.90 -0.74
N LEU A 17 13.93 -9.32 -1.31
CA LEU A 17 13.93 -7.90 -1.69
C LEU A 17 12.99 -7.58 -2.87
N SER A 18 12.55 -8.59 -3.62
CA SER A 18 11.64 -8.42 -4.75
C SER A 18 10.17 -8.54 -4.38
N ALA A 19 9.83 -8.77 -3.10
CA ALA A 19 8.47 -9.12 -2.66
C ALA A 19 7.53 -7.92 -2.41
N PHE A 20 7.78 -6.75 -3.00
CA PHE A 20 6.89 -5.59 -2.85
C PHE A 20 5.70 -5.68 -3.83
N SER A 21 4.58 -6.25 -3.37
CA SER A 21 3.32 -6.38 -4.13
C SER A 21 2.23 -5.37 -3.73
N GLN A 22 2.56 -4.33 -2.95
CA GLN A 22 1.57 -3.33 -2.53
C GLN A 22 1.17 -2.43 -3.70
N ILE A 23 -0.04 -2.66 -4.23
CA ILE A 23 -0.71 -1.69 -5.11
C ILE A 23 -1.15 -0.52 -4.25
N ARG A 24 -0.68 0.69 -4.58
CA ARG A 24 -1.05 1.91 -3.88
C ARG A 24 -2.28 2.53 -4.54
N ILE A 25 -3.39 2.57 -3.81
CA ILE A 25 -4.60 3.33 -4.17
C ILE A 25 -4.58 4.59 -3.31
N GLN A 26 -4.77 5.76 -3.93
CA GLN A 26 -4.78 7.04 -3.23
C GLN A 26 -5.78 7.99 -3.85
N GLY A 27 -6.31 8.93 -3.06
CA GLY A 27 -7.26 9.92 -3.55
C GLY A 27 -7.63 11.01 -2.55
N LEU A 28 -8.62 11.82 -2.93
CA LEU A 28 -9.20 12.89 -2.12
C LEU A 28 -10.72 12.76 -2.18
N VAL A 29 -11.37 12.69 -1.02
CA VAL A 29 -12.83 12.78 -0.90
C VAL A 29 -13.19 14.22 -0.60
N ILE A 30 -14.12 14.77 -1.38
CA ILE A 30 -14.58 16.16 -1.23
C ILE A 30 -16.08 16.21 -0.96
N ASP A 31 -16.51 17.21 -0.19
CA ASP A 31 -17.91 17.57 -0.09
C ASP A 31 -18.39 18.26 -1.38
N ALA A 32 -19.60 17.90 -1.82
CA ALA A 32 -20.11 18.32 -3.12
C ALA A 32 -20.43 19.82 -3.18
N GLN A 33 -20.84 20.43 -2.06
CA GLN A 33 -21.31 21.81 -1.98
C GLN A 33 -20.17 22.78 -1.68
N THR A 34 -19.38 22.47 -0.66
CA THR A 34 -18.30 23.34 -0.16
C THR A 34 -17.00 23.17 -0.93
N LYS A 35 -16.80 22.01 -1.58
CA LYS A 35 -15.54 21.59 -2.21
C LYS A 35 -14.39 21.36 -1.23
N ASP A 36 -14.67 21.36 0.06
CA ASP A 36 -13.68 21.05 1.10
C ASP A 36 -13.41 19.53 1.16
N GLY A 37 -12.22 19.17 1.64
CA GLY A 37 -11.87 17.78 1.92
C GLY A 37 -12.77 17.20 3.01
N LEU A 38 -13.26 15.98 2.83
CA LEU A 38 -14.18 15.33 3.75
C LEU A 38 -13.40 14.41 4.72
N PRO A 39 -13.16 14.81 5.97
CA PRO A 39 -12.46 13.99 6.95
C PRO A 39 -13.34 12.86 7.48
N GLY A 40 -12.74 11.71 7.80
CA GLY A 40 -13.46 10.58 8.40
C GLY A 40 -14.35 9.80 7.43
N ALA A 41 -14.25 10.03 6.12
CA ALA A 41 -15.00 9.30 5.11
C ALA A 41 -14.47 7.86 5.01
N THR A 42 -15.37 6.88 5.05
CA THR A 42 -15.02 5.45 4.92
C THR A 42 -14.97 5.05 3.46
N ILE A 43 -13.87 4.42 3.05
CA ILE A 43 -13.66 3.91 1.69
C ILE A 43 -13.45 2.40 1.76
N THR A 44 -14.19 1.66 0.94
CA THR A 44 -14.11 0.19 0.89
C THR A 44 -13.99 -0.28 -0.56
N VAL A 45 -13.15 -1.29 -0.81
CA VAL A 45 -13.05 -1.92 -2.13
C VAL A 45 -14.12 -3.02 -2.23
N LYS A 46 -15.05 -2.88 -3.18
CA LYS A 46 -16.14 -3.84 -3.38
C LYS A 46 -15.58 -5.26 -3.56
N GLY A 47 -16.10 -6.21 -2.77
CA GLY A 47 -15.68 -7.61 -2.83
C GLY A 47 -14.37 -7.92 -2.10
N SER A 48 -13.82 -6.97 -1.34
CA SER A 48 -12.61 -7.14 -0.52
C SER A 48 -12.84 -6.66 0.91
N SER A 49 -11.98 -7.11 1.84
CA SER A 49 -11.86 -6.56 3.19
C SER A 49 -10.96 -5.32 3.25
N PHE A 50 -10.40 -4.87 2.13
CA PHE A 50 -9.61 -3.65 2.07
C PHE A 50 -10.50 -2.41 2.19
N GLY A 51 -10.14 -1.56 3.14
CA GLY A 51 -10.75 -0.25 3.33
C GLY A 51 -9.83 0.67 4.12
N THR A 52 -10.15 1.96 4.07
CA THR A 52 -9.41 3.01 4.79
C THR A 52 -10.37 4.16 5.14
N ILE A 53 -9.88 5.10 5.93
CA ILE A 53 -10.60 6.31 6.34
C ILE A 53 -9.77 7.52 5.92
N THR A 54 -10.42 8.58 5.45
CA THR A 54 -9.72 9.81 5.06
C THR A 54 -9.14 10.56 6.26
N ASP A 55 -8.00 11.23 6.03
CA ASP A 55 -7.36 12.11 6.99
C ASP A 55 -8.09 13.46 7.17
N ALA A 56 -7.53 14.36 7.99
CA ALA A 56 -8.10 15.69 8.26
C ALA A 56 -8.27 16.58 7.01
N ALA A 57 -7.54 16.29 5.93
CA ALA A 57 -7.62 16.99 4.65
C ALA A 57 -8.47 16.23 3.61
N GLY A 58 -9.09 15.10 3.98
CA GLY A 58 -9.88 14.26 3.08
C GLY A 58 -9.08 13.27 2.23
N LYS A 59 -7.77 13.10 2.48
CA LYS A 59 -6.89 12.22 1.69
C LYS A 59 -6.89 10.79 2.22
N PHE A 60 -6.67 9.81 1.33
CA PHE A 60 -6.57 8.39 1.65
C PHE A 60 -5.55 7.66 0.78
#